data_AF-A0AAD4I6R0-F1
#
_entry.id   AF-A0AAD4I6R0-F1
#
_cell.length_a   1.000
_cell.length_b   1.000
_cell.length_c   1.000
_cell.angle_alpha   90.00
_cell.angle_beta   90.00
_cell.angle_gamma   90.00
#
_symmetry.space_group_name_H-M   'P 1'
#
loop_
_entity.id
_entity.type
_entity.pdbx_description
1 polymer ?
#
loop_
_entity_poly.entity_id
_entity_poly.type
_entity_poly.pdbx_seq_one_letter_code
_entity_poly.pdbx_strand_id
1 'polypeptide(L)'
;MALGWVVDFTTLAARDSTNNPQPHIQGCKYNRRSTTHFHKDIKHRSEDIMPSMSTYIKAISGGAFLVIGGPALVWYVTPTEEEIFKRYSPELQKKALAGREQRQKDFDAFVGQLKEASRSDKPIWAVQKEMDAKRSEAEQQIRREERDAFAAESRRRQAEIRESAK
;
A
#
# COMPACT_ATOMS: atom_id res chain seq x y z
N MET A 1 28.03 -33.33 9.73
CA MET A 1 27.04 -33.53 8.66
C MET A 1 25.95 -32.49 8.84
N ALA A 2 26.13 -31.32 8.22
CA ALA A 2 25.23 -30.18 8.34
C ALA A 2 25.24 -29.45 7.01
N LEU A 3 24.33 -29.78 6.09
CA LEU A 3 24.06 -29.03 4.86
C LEU A 3 22.66 -29.39 4.35
N GLY A 4 21.87 -28.38 3.99
CA GLY A 4 20.86 -28.54 2.93
C GLY A 4 19.39 -28.44 3.33
N TRP A 5 18.94 -27.29 3.85
CA TRP A 5 17.54 -26.85 3.72
C TRP A 5 17.50 -25.37 3.33
N VAL A 6 17.96 -25.10 2.11
CA VAL A 6 17.57 -23.91 1.35
C VAL A 6 17.14 -24.45 -0.01
N VAL A 7 15.83 -24.57 -0.20
CA VAL A 7 15.23 -24.85 -1.52
C VAL A 7 14.17 -23.78 -1.76
N ASP A 8 14.63 -22.75 -2.46
CA ASP A 8 14.00 -22.16 -3.65
C ASP A 8 12.47 -22.02 -3.66
N PHE A 9 12.00 -20.96 -3.01
CA PHE A 9 10.65 -20.40 -3.23
C PHE A 9 10.55 -19.58 -4.54
N THR A 10 11.69 -19.27 -5.18
CA THR A 10 11.77 -18.31 -6.29
C THR A 10 11.58 -18.91 -7.69
N THR A 11 11.55 -20.23 -7.83
CA THR A 11 11.40 -20.91 -9.15
C THR A 11 9.97 -21.32 -9.49
N LEU A 12 8.99 -21.15 -8.57
CA LEU A 12 7.60 -21.53 -8.82
C LEU A 12 6.71 -20.41 -9.40
N ALA A 13 7.20 -19.16 -9.44
CA ALA A 13 6.41 -18.01 -9.89
C ALA A 13 6.53 -17.69 -11.40
N ALA A 14 7.36 -18.41 -12.15
CA ALA A 14 7.71 -18.04 -13.53
C ALA A 14 7.09 -18.91 -14.64
N ARG A 15 6.12 -19.79 -14.33
CA ARG A 15 5.61 -20.78 -15.31
C ARG A 15 4.09 -20.82 -15.49
N ASP A 16 3.41 -19.69 -15.35
CA ASP A 16 1.95 -19.63 -15.60
C ASP A 16 1.50 -18.31 -16.25
N SER A 17 2.18 -17.87 -17.32
CA SER A 17 1.80 -16.63 -18.04
C SER A 17 1.83 -16.75 -19.57
N THR A 18 1.81 -17.96 -20.13
CA THR A 18 1.65 -18.17 -21.57
C THR A 18 0.83 -19.43 -21.82
N ASN A 19 -0.50 -19.32 -21.74
CA ASN A 19 -1.47 -20.06 -22.57
C ASN A 19 -2.88 -19.79 -22.05
N ASN A 20 -3.45 -18.66 -22.46
CA ASN A 20 -4.89 -18.45 -22.45
C ASN A 20 -5.45 -18.90 -23.81
N PRO A 21 -6.19 -20.02 -23.88
CA PRO A 21 -7.20 -20.22 -24.89
C PRO A 21 -8.60 -19.89 -24.35
N GLN A 22 -9.31 -19.06 -25.12
CA GLN A 22 -10.70 -18.63 -24.94
C GLN A 22 -11.66 -19.77 -24.51
N PRO A 23 -12.67 -19.50 -23.65
CA PRO A 23 -13.62 -20.52 -23.20
C PRO A 23 -14.58 -20.91 -24.32
N HIS A 24 -14.41 -22.12 -24.86
CA HIS A 24 -15.40 -22.79 -25.69
C HIS A 24 -16.60 -23.19 -24.82
N ILE A 25 -17.74 -22.54 -25.07
CA ILE A 25 -19.02 -22.81 -24.44
C ILE A 25 -19.49 -24.20 -24.89
N GLN A 26 -19.26 -25.23 -24.09
CA GLN A 26 -19.93 -26.52 -24.23
C GLN A 26 -20.69 -26.84 -22.95
N GLY A 27 -22.01 -26.97 -23.09
CA GLY A 27 -22.95 -27.10 -22.00
C GLY A 27 -22.71 -28.35 -21.16
N CYS A 28 -22.22 -28.14 -19.94
CA CYS A 28 -22.35 -29.13 -18.88
C CYS A 28 -23.82 -29.20 -18.46
N LYS A 29 -24.48 -30.30 -18.84
CA LYS A 29 -25.79 -30.69 -18.29
C LYS A 29 -25.65 -30.90 -16.78
N TYR A 30 -26.04 -29.89 -16.00
CA TYR A 30 -26.10 -29.99 -14.54
C TYR A 30 -27.27 -30.91 -14.16
N ASN A 31 -26.96 -32.10 -13.68
CA ASN A 31 -27.93 -33.07 -13.15
C ASN A 31 -28.51 -32.51 -11.84
N ARG A 32 -29.69 -31.91 -11.92
CA ARG A 32 -30.49 -31.42 -10.78
C ARG A 32 -31.07 -32.62 -10.03
N ARG A 33 -30.24 -33.31 -9.22
CA ARG A 33 -30.70 -34.40 -8.35
C ARG A 33 -30.39 -34.07 -6.88
N SER A 34 -31.48 -33.82 -6.13
CA SER A 34 -31.58 -33.79 -4.67
C SER A 34 -31.03 -32.57 -3.92
N THR A 35 -31.76 -31.45 -3.97
CA THR A 35 -31.60 -30.31 -3.03
C THR A 35 -32.55 -30.38 -1.82
N THR A 36 -33.30 -31.46 -1.61
CA THR A 36 -34.30 -31.53 -0.52
C THR A 36 -33.81 -32.19 0.77
N HIS A 37 -32.68 -32.89 0.74
CA HIS A 37 -32.10 -33.51 1.95
C HIS A 37 -31.03 -32.65 2.65
N PHE A 38 -30.32 -31.78 1.93
CA PHE A 38 -29.24 -30.97 2.50
C PHE A 38 -29.72 -29.76 3.31
N HIS A 39 -30.98 -29.36 3.15
CA HIS A 39 -31.51 -28.15 3.80
C HIS A 39 -31.97 -28.38 5.25
N LYS A 40 -32.13 -29.64 5.68
CA LYS A 40 -32.54 -29.96 7.05
C LYS A 40 -31.37 -30.07 8.03
N ASP A 41 -30.17 -30.38 7.54
CA ASP A 41 -28.98 -30.55 8.40
C ASP A 41 -28.29 -29.23 8.78
N ILE A 42 -28.55 -28.13 8.06
CA ILE A 42 -28.01 -26.80 8.41
C ILE A 42 -28.77 -26.19 9.60
N LYS A 43 -30.06 -26.50 9.75
CA LYS A 43 -30.89 -25.87 10.79
C LYS A 43 -30.71 -26.49 12.19
N HIS A 44 -30.23 -27.73 12.28
CA HIS A 44 -30.04 -28.39 13.56
C HIS A 44 -28.63 -28.23 14.16
N ARG A 45 -27.67 -27.67 13.40
CA ARG A 45 -26.29 -27.38 13.88
C ARG A 45 -26.16 -25.99 14.53
N SER A 46 -27.19 -25.15 14.48
CA SER A 46 -27.12 -23.76 14.95
C SER A 46 -27.49 -23.53 16.42
N GLU A 47 -27.89 -24.56 17.18
CA GLU A 47 -28.56 -24.36 18.48
C GLU A 47 -27.81 -24.87 19.73
N ASP A 48 -26.68 -25.58 19.64
CA ASP A 48 -25.95 -26.10 20.82
C ASP A 48 -24.43 -25.77 20.87
N ILE A 49 -24.06 -24.55 20.51
CA ILE A 49 -22.75 -24.00 20.93
C ILE A 49 -22.99 -22.60 21.48
N MET A 50 -23.63 -22.51 22.65
CA MET A 50 -23.37 -21.37 23.53
C MET A 50 -22.10 -21.73 24.32
N PRO A 51 -20.94 -21.12 24.03
CA PRO A 51 -19.77 -21.30 24.86
C PRO A 51 -20.13 -20.96 26.30
N SER A 52 -19.72 -21.82 27.23
CA SER A 52 -19.78 -21.48 28.66
C SER A 52 -19.25 -20.07 28.88
N MET A 53 -19.84 -19.33 29.82
CA MET A 53 -19.40 -17.97 30.18
C MET A 53 -17.88 -17.92 30.47
N SER A 54 -17.29 -19.02 30.94
CA SER A 54 -15.85 -19.15 31.12
C SER A 54 -15.03 -19.10 29.82
N THR A 55 -15.57 -19.60 28.70
CA THR A 55 -14.92 -19.56 27.38
C THR A 55 -14.88 -18.13 26.84
N TYR A 56 -15.94 -17.35 27.03
CA TYR A 56 -15.96 -15.93 26.66
C TYR A 56 -14.98 -15.10 27.49
N ILE A 57 -14.93 -15.33 28.80
CA ILE A 57 -13.97 -14.65 29.70
C ILE A 57 -12.54 -14.94 29.26
N LYS A 58 -12.22 -16.20 28.91
CA LYS A 58 -10.90 -16.61 28.39
C LYS A 58 -10.58 -15.99 27.03
N ALA A 59 -11.56 -15.92 26.13
CA ALA A 59 -11.37 -15.31 24.82
C ALA A 59 -11.13 -13.80 24.92
N ILE A 60 -11.92 -13.10 25.75
CA ILE A 60 -11.77 -11.66 25.99
C ILE A 60 -10.45 -11.36 26.70
N SER A 61 -10.06 -12.15 27.71
CA SER A 61 -8.80 -11.93 28.40
C SER A 61 -7.59 -12.18 27.49
N GLY A 62 -7.63 -13.23 26.67
CA GLY A 62 -6.61 -13.48 25.64
C GLY A 62 -6.54 -12.36 24.60
N GLY A 63 -7.69 -11.88 24.11
CA GLY A 63 -7.77 -10.76 23.18
C GLY A 63 -7.22 -9.46 23.78
N ALA A 64 -7.59 -9.13 25.01
CA ALA A 64 -7.09 -7.95 25.72
C ALA A 64 -5.57 -8.02 25.95
N PHE A 65 -5.06 -9.20 26.31
CA PHE A 65 -3.62 -9.41 26.47
C PHE A 65 -2.87 -9.24 25.14
N LEU A 66 -3.44 -9.65 24.01
CA LEU A 66 -2.81 -9.48 22.70
C LEU A 66 -2.84 -8.01 22.24
N VAL A 67 -3.94 -7.29 22.51
CA VAL A 67 -4.09 -5.87 22.15
C VAL A 67 -3.15 -4.98 22.97
N ILE A 68 -2.91 -5.29 24.25
CA ILE A 68 -2.00 -4.52 25.11
C ILE A 68 -0.56 -5.04 25.00
N GLY A 69 -0.41 -6.37 25.01
CA GLY A 69 0.86 -7.06 24.96
C GLY A 69 1.57 -6.95 23.61
N GLY A 70 0.83 -6.81 22.51
CA GLY A 70 1.40 -6.57 21.19
C GLY A 70 2.23 -5.28 21.15
N PRO A 71 1.62 -4.10 21.39
CA PRO A 71 2.34 -2.83 21.48
C PRO A 71 3.43 -2.83 22.55
N ALA A 72 3.17 -3.40 23.73
CA ALA A 72 4.15 -3.46 24.81
C ALA A 72 5.41 -4.27 24.43
N LEU A 73 5.24 -5.41 23.74
CA LEU A 73 6.34 -6.21 23.25
C LEU A 73 7.13 -5.47 22.15
N VAL A 74 6.44 -4.78 21.25
CA VAL A 74 7.09 -3.96 20.23
C VAL A 74 7.94 -2.88 20.90
N TRP A 75 7.40 -2.14 21.87
CA TRP A 75 8.16 -1.11 22.61
C TRP A 75 9.33 -1.67 23.41
N TYR A 76 9.24 -2.93 23.86
CA TYR A 76 10.36 -3.58 24.54
C TYR A 76 11.49 -3.99 23.58
N VAL A 77 11.14 -4.47 22.38
CA VAL A 77 12.12 -4.96 21.39
C VAL A 77 12.72 -3.83 20.55
N THR A 78 11.94 -2.78 20.27
CA THR A 78 12.45 -1.64 19.50
C THR A 78 13.33 -0.75 20.39
N PRO A 79 14.63 -0.63 20.09
CA PRO A 79 15.51 0.27 20.85
C PRO A 79 15.02 1.71 20.70
N THR A 80 15.12 2.48 21.78
CA THR A 80 14.63 3.86 21.82
C THR A 80 15.40 4.76 20.84
N GLU A 81 14.74 5.83 20.37
CA GLU A 81 15.34 6.73 19.37
C GLU A 81 16.72 7.24 19.81
N GLU A 82 16.93 7.52 21.11
CA GLU A 82 18.19 8.07 21.61
C GLU A 82 19.38 7.11 21.50
N GLU A 83 19.16 5.80 21.65
CA GLU A 83 20.19 4.77 21.43
C GLU A 83 20.48 4.59 19.94
N ILE A 84 19.45 4.70 19.10
CA ILE A 84 19.58 4.73 17.64
C ILE A 84 20.37 5.98 17.20
N PHE A 85 20.11 7.15 17.79
CA PHE A 85 20.84 8.39 17.51
C PHE A 85 22.33 8.26 17.84
N LYS A 86 22.70 7.60 18.94
CA LYS A 86 24.10 7.34 19.32
C LYS A 86 24.81 6.36 18.36
N ARG A 87 24.07 5.46 17.71
CA ARG A 87 24.60 4.50 16.71
C ARG A 87 24.80 5.13 15.33
N TYR A 88 24.12 6.25 15.03
CA TYR A 88 24.25 6.95 13.75
C TYR A 88 25.52 7.80 13.66
N SER A 89 26.10 7.86 12.46
CA SER A 89 27.18 8.81 12.12
C SER A 89 26.67 10.26 12.15
N PRO A 90 27.54 11.27 12.40
CA PRO A 90 27.11 12.66 12.62
C PRO A 90 26.34 13.29 11.45
N GLU A 91 26.54 12.80 10.22
CA GLU A 91 25.82 13.25 9.03
C GLU A 91 24.38 12.73 8.96
N LEU A 92 24.11 11.53 9.48
CA LEU A 92 22.76 10.95 9.51
C LEU A 92 21.90 11.55 10.62
N GLN A 93 22.50 11.99 11.72
CA GLN A 93 21.80 12.70 12.79
C GLN A 93 21.20 14.01 12.29
N LYS A 94 21.97 14.80 11.53
CA LYS A 94 21.49 16.05 10.92
C LYS A 94 20.31 15.82 9.98
N LYS A 95 20.37 14.75 9.16
CA LYS A 95 19.27 14.36 8.28
C LYS A 95 18.03 13.90 9.03
N ALA A 96 18.19 13.16 10.13
CA ALA A 96 17.07 12.74 10.97
C ALA A 96 16.38 13.94 11.66
N LEU A 97 17.16 14.91 12.13
CA LEU A 97 16.66 16.18 12.69
C LEU A 97 15.90 17.00 11.64
N ALA A 98 16.46 17.20 10.46
CA ALA A 98 15.81 17.92 9.38
C ALA A 98 14.54 17.20 8.86
N GLY A 99 14.58 15.86 8.79
CA GLY A 99 13.46 15.06 8.29
C GLY A 99 12.29 14.91 9.28
N ARG A 100 12.46 15.25 10.56
CA ARG A 100 11.36 15.19 11.55
C ARG A 100 10.29 16.24 11.27
N GLU A 101 10.70 17.47 11.03
CA GLU A 101 9.78 18.57 10.74
C GLU A 101 9.02 18.32 9.42
N GLN A 102 9.73 17.85 8.39
CA GLN A 102 9.12 17.49 7.12
C GLN A 102 8.08 16.37 7.28
N ARG A 103 8.41 15.30 8.01
CA ARG A 103 7.48 14.18 8.24
C ARG A 103 6.23 14.60 9.02
N GLN A 104 6.36 15.52 9.99
CA GLN A 104 5.20 16.05 10.72
C GLN A 104 4.30 16.87 9.80
N LYS A 105 4.88 17.77 8.99
CA LYS A 105 4.14 18.56 8.00
C LYS A 105 3.43 17.67 6.97
N ASP A 106 4.11 16.65 6.46
CA ASP A 106 3.54 15.71 5.50
C ASP A 106 2.38 14.91 6.13
N PHE A 107 2.51 14.52 7.40
CA PHE A 107 1.45 13.81 8.13
C PHE A 107 0.22 14.70 8.36
N ASP A 108 0.42 15.94 8.81
CA ASP A 108 -0.66 16.90 9.02
C ASP A 108 -1.37 17.23 7.70
N ALA A 109 -0.61 17.41 6.62
CA ALA A 109 -1.15 17.63 5.28
C ALA A 109 -1.95 16.41 4.78
N PHE A 110 -1.49 15.19 5.04
CA PHE A 110 -2.18 13.97 4.68
C PHE A 110 -3.50 13.82 5.44
N VAL A 111 -3.49 14.03 6.76
CA VAL A 111 -4.71 14.00 7.58
C VAL A 111 -5.69 15.10 7.15
N GLY A 112 -5.18 16.28 6.76
CA GLY A 112 -5.97 17.35 6.17
C GLY A 112 -6.68 16.92 4.88
N GLN A 113 -5.95 16.30 3.95
CA GLN A 113 -6.51 15.76 2.70
C GLN A 113 -7.56 14.68 2.97
N LEU A 114 -7.33 13.79 3.95
CA LEU A 114 -8.32 12.78 4.33
C LEU A 114 -9.60 13.38 4.92
N LYS A 115 -9.47 14.43 5.74
CA LYS A 115 -10.64 15.14 6.30
C LYS A 115 -11.46 15.81 5.19
N GLU A 116 -10.80 16.40 4.20
CA GLU A 116 -11.46 17.02 3.07
C GLU A 116 -12.12 15.98 2.13
N ALA A 117 -11.40 14.90 1.82
CA ALA A 117 -11.92 13.80 1.01
C ALA A 117 -13.10 13.08 1.68
N SER A 118 -13.06 12.93 3.01
CA SER A 118 -14.15 12.33 3.80
C SER A 118 -15.43 13.16 3.79
N ARG A 119 -15.31 14.49 3.63
CA ARG A 119 -16.48 15.38 3.48
C ARG A 119 -17.10 15.32 2.08
N SER A 120 -16.38 14.77 1.10
CA SER A 120 -16.90 14.60 -0.25
C SER A 120 -17.63 13.27 -0.37
N ASP A 121 -18.77 13.24 -1.07
CA ASP A 121 -19.53 12.01 -1.35
C ASP A 121 -18.80 11.02 -2.28
N LYS A 122 -17.59 11.38 -2.74
CA LYS A 122 -16.76 10.52 -3.59
C LYS A 122 -15.92 9.59 -2.72
N PRO A 123 -15.72 8.32 -3.14
CA PRO A 123 -14.85 7.43 -2.41
C PRO A 123 -13.39 7.93 -2.45
N ILE A 124 -12.67 7.82 -1.33
CA ILE A 124 -11.33 8.39 -1.12
C ILE A 124 -10.33 8.00 -2.23
N TRP A 125 -10.42 6.77 -2.77
CA TRP A 125 -9.54 6.31 -3.85
C TRP A 125 -9.76 7.03 -5.18
N ALA A 126 -10.98 7.52 -5.44
CA ALA A 126 -11.27 8.32 -6.63
C ALA A 126 -10.71 9.74 -6.47
N VAL A 127 -10.87 10.33 -5.28
CA VAL A 127 -10.30 11.65 -4.95
C VAL A 127 -8.77 11.62 -5.01
N GLN A 128 -8.14 10.55 -4.51
CA GLN A 128 -6.69 10.38 -4.60
C GLN A 128 -6.20 10.32 -6.05
N LYS A 129 -6.89 9.56 -6.92
CA LYS A 129 -6.58 9.52 -8.35
C LYS A 129 -6.74 10.88 -9.04
N GLU A 130 -7.77 11.65 -8.68
CA GLU A 130 -7.97 13.00 -9.20
C GLU A 130 -6.85 13.96 -8.75
N MET A 131 -6.40 13.86 -7.49
CA MET A 131 -5.30 14.66 -6.96
C MET A 131 -3.95 14.28 -7.58
N ASP A 132 -3.68 12.99 -7.77
CA ASP A 132 -2.47 12.50 -8.43
C ASP A 132 -2.45 12.89 -9.92
N ALA A 133 -3.61 12.83 -10.60
CA ALA A 133 -3.75 13.30 -11.97
C ALA A 133 -3.43 14.79 -12.09
N LYS A 134 -4.02 15.64 -11.25
CA LYS A 134 -3.73 17.09 -11.21
C LYS A 134 -2.26 17.39 -10.92
N ARG A 135 -1.63 16.64 -10.01
CA ARG A 135 -0.20 16.81 -9.69
C ARG A 135 0.67 16.43 -10.89
N SER A 136 0.35 15.33 -11.57
CA SER A 136 1.06 14.90 -12.77
C SER A 136 0.89 15.88 -13.94
N GLU A 137 -0.29 16.49 -14.09
CA GLU A 137 -0.56 17.51 -15.10
C GLU A 137 0.24 18.78 -14.84
N ALA A 138 0.28 19.24 -13.58
CA ALA A 138 1.09 20.39 -13.18
C ALA A 138 2.59 20.15 -13.43
N GLU A 139 3.11 18.97 -13.08
CA GLU A 139 4.51 18.60 -13.36
C GLU A 139 4.79 18.53 -14.87
N GLN A 140 3.85 17.99 -15.66
CA GLN A 140 3.98 17.98 -17.12
C GLN A 140 3.97 19.38 -17.70
N GLN A 141 3.16 20.28 -17.15
CA GLN A 141 3.07 21.66 -17.60
C GLN A 141 4.37 22.42 -17.33
N ILE A 142 4.94 22.28 -16.13
CA ILE A 142 6.25 22.87 -15.78
C ILE A 142 7.33 22.35 -16.73
N ARG A 143 7.38 21.03 -16.98
CA ARG A 143 8.35 20.45 -17.93
C ARG A 143 8.17 20.93 -19.37
N ARG A 144 6.94 21.26 -19.79
CA ARG A 144 6.67 21.83 -21.12
C ARG A 144 7.18 23.27 -21.18
N GLU A 145 6.90 24.07 -20.16
CA GLU A 145 7.36 25.44 -20.06
C GLU A 145 8.88 25.55 -20.03
N GLU A 146 9.57 24.66 -19.31
CA GLU A 146 11.04 24.57 -19.33
C GLU A 146 11.59 24.23 -20.73
N ARG A 147 10.94 23.31 -21.45
CA ARG A 147 11.32 22.96 -22.83
C ARG A 147 11.12 24.13 -23.78
N ASP A 148 10.00 24.83 -23.65
CA ASP A 148 9.68 25.99 -24.50
C ASP A 148 10.62 27.17 -24.22
N ALA A 149 10.97 27.41 -22.96
CA ALA A 149 11.96 28.41 -22.55
C ALA A 149 13.35 28.09 -23.12
N PHE A 150 13.80 26.83 -23.03
CA PHE A 150 15.07 26.39 -23.59
C PHE A 150 15.10 26.50 -25.13
N ALA A 151 14.00 26.16 -25.80
CA ALA A 151 13.86 26.29 -27.24
C ALA A 151 13.91 27.75 -27.70
N ALA A 152 13.28 28.66 -26.94
CA ALA A 152 13.35 30.10 -27.21
C ALA A 152 14.77 30.65 -27.05
N GLU A 153 15.50 30.21 -26.02
CA GLU A 153 16.88 30.61 -25.78
C GLU A 153 17.82 30.09 -26.89
N SER A 154 17.64 28.84 -27.33
CA SER A 154 18.41 28.27 -28.45
C SER A 154 18.17 29.05 -29.76
N ARG A 155 16.94 29.45 -30.04
CA ARG A 155 16.62 30.28 -31.22
C ARG A 155 17.28 31.65 -31.18
N ARG A 156 17.35 32.29 -30.00
CA ARG A 156 18.06 33.57 -29.83
C ARG A 156 19.55 33.43 -30.10
N ARG A 157 20.19 32.39 -29.54
CA ARG A 157 21.61 32.09 -29.81
C ARG A 157 21.89 31.81 -31.28
N GLN A 158 20.99 31.11 -31.98
CA GLN A 158 21.13 30.85 -33.41
C GLN A 158 20.99 32.11 -34.26
N ALA A 159 20.14 33.07 -33.86
CA ALA A 159 20.00 34.35 -34.53
C ALA A 159 21.27 35.20 -34.39
N GLU A 160 21.85 35.27 -33.19
CA GLU A 160 23.11 35.98 -32.93
C GLU A 160 24.29 35.39 -33.72
N ILE A 161 24.39 34.05 -33.83
CA ILE A 161 25.40 33.36 -34.64
C ILE A 161 25.18 33.66 -36.14
N ARG A 162 23.92 33.69 -36.59
CA ARG A 162 23.59 33.99 -37.99
C ARG A 162 23.88 35.44 -38.36
N GLU A 163 23.66 36.38 -37.44
CA GLU A 163 23.97 37.80 -37.63
C GLU A 163 25.47 38.08 -37.61
N SER A 164 26.25 37.37 -36.77
CA SER A 164 27.72 37.50 -36.73
C SER A 164 28.46 36.81 -37.87
N ALA A 165 27.79 35.91 -38.60
CA ALA A 165 28.37 35.19 -39.75
C ALA A 165 28.16 35.91 -41.11
N LYS A 166 27.53 37.10 -41.11
CA LYS A 166 27.17 37.86 -42.30
C LYS A 166 27.96 39.16 -42.37
#